data_AF-A0A7C5TVR2-F1
#
_entry.id   AF-A0A7C5TVR2-F1
#
_cell.length_a   1.000
_cell.length_b   1.000
_cell.length_c   1.000
_cell.angle_alpha   90.00
_cell.angle_beta   90.00
_cell.angle_gamma   90.00
#
_symmetry.space_group_name_H-M   'P 1'
#
loop_
_entity.id
_entity.type
_entity.pdbx_description
1 polymer ?
#
loop_
_entity_poly.entity_id
_entity_poly.type
_entity_poly.pdbx_seq_one_letter_code
_entity_poly.pdbx_strand_id
1 'polypeptide(L)'
;MLKSLYIRNFRGIKEAEIEELTNVNIFIGRNSVGKSSILEAIYLASSWAEPMDPMRGVAKADYIISRRGRGDWDIYKEVIWYAKDVEKNIEIELKFVSSKKLRLKIFYEILSISMLKSPTWLEVSEDIIPETSRTLYYSFEKNILWDPETKDYNTGLSPEVVREKIFERFREEIEFLRNIVFLDDKISVEDFENKV
;
A
#
# COMPACT_ATOMS: atom_id res chain seq x y z
N MET A 1 9.75 12.63 1.67
CA MET A 1 9.93 12.40 0.22
C MET A 1 10.43 10.98 -0.04
N LEU A 2 9.90 10.30 -1.05
CA LEU A 2 10.28 8.93 -1.43
C LEU A 2 11.63 8.90 -2.16
N LYS A 3 12.54 8.01 -1.77
CA LYS A 3 13.89 7.85 -2.36
C LYS A 3 14.02 6.57 -3.16
N SER A 4 13.38 5.48 -2.74
CA SER A 4 13.32 4.26 -3.52
C SER A 4 12.04 3.47 -3.26
N LEU A 5 11.75 2.57 -4.19
CA LEU A 5 10.58 1.71 -4.21
C LEU A 5 11.01 0.30 -4.61
N TYR A 6 10.69 -0.68 -3.78
CA TYR A 6 10.78 -2.10 -4.14
C TYR A 6 9.38 -2.69 -4.26
N ILE A 7 9.17 -3.52 -5.28
CA ILE A 7 7.89 -4.16 -5.60
C ILE A 7 8.14 -5.64 -5.86
N ARG A 8 7.35 -6.51 -5.24
CA ARG A 8 7.31 -7.95 -5.56
C ARG A 8 5.89 -8.41 -5.79
N ASN A 9 5.74 -9.31 -6.76
CA ASN A 9 4.53 -10.06 -7.07
C ASN A 9 3.31 -9.19 -7.46
N PHE A 10 3.51 -8.02 -8.06
CA PHE A 10 2.43 -7.07 -8.37
C PHE A 10 2.22 -6.88 -9.88
N ARG A 11 1.03 -7.24 -10.37
CA ARG A 11 0.59 -7.12 -11.76
C ARG A 11 1.61 -7.71 -12.76
N GLY A 12 2.23 -6.89 -13.60
CA GLY A 12 3.24 -7.33 -14.57
C GLY A 12 4.66 -7.40 -13.99
N ILE A 13 4.84 -7.06 -12.71
CA ILE A 13 6.12 -6.97 -12.03
C ILE A 13 6.29 -8.19 -11.13
N LYS A 14 7.17 -9.11 -11.52
CA LYS A 14 7.59 -10.22 -10.64
C LYS A 14 8.38 -9.66 -9.46
N GLU A 15 9.37 -8.83 -9.76
CA GLU A 15 10.24 -8.14 -8.81
C GLU A 15 10.87 -6.93 -9.51
N ALA A 16 10.94 -5.79 -8.83
CA ALA A 16 11.63 -4.60 -9.31
C ALA A 16 12.08 -3.73 -8.13
N GLU A 17 13.26 -3.11 -8.26
CA GLU A 17 13.73 -2.02 -7.40
C GLU A 17 13.94 -0.78 -8.25
N ILE A 18 13.38 0.34 -7.81
CA ILE A 18 13.53 1.66 -8.41
C ILE A 18 14.26 2.51 -7.38
N GLU A 19 15.51 2.84 -7.68
CA GLU A 19 16.38 3.65 -6.83
C GLU A 19 16.40 5.11 -7.31
N GLU A 20 16.95 5.97 -6.45
CA GLU A 20 17.25 7.36 -6.78
C GLU A 20 16.06 8.20 -7.26
N LEU A 21 14.85 7.93 -6.75
CA LEU A 21 13.69 8.77 -7.02
C LEU A 21 13.96 10.22 -6.56
N THR A 22 13.60 11.16 -7.43
CA THR A 22 13.70 12.60 -7.18
C THR A 22 12.31 13.24 -7.10
N ASN A 23 12.22 14.57 -7.08
CA ASN A 23 10.94 15.29 -7.03
C ASN A 23 10.12 15.06 -8.30
N VAL A 24 10.80 14.83 -9.43
CA VAL A 24 10.19 14.61 -10.73
C VAL A 24 10.82 13.37 -11.35
N ASN A 25 10.00 12.37 -11.65
CA ASN A 25 10.45 11.11 -12.23
C ASN A 25 9.68 10.84 -13.52
N ILE A 26 10.37 10.42 -14.57
CA ILE A 26 9.77 10.09 -15.86
C ILE A 26 10.09 8.63 -16.19
N PHE A 27 9.06 7.78 -16.24
CA PHE A 27 9.20 6.38 -16.63
C PHE A 27 8.90 6.21 -18.12
N ILE A 28 9.91 5.81 -18.91
CA ILE A 28 9.80 5.64 -20.37
C ILE A 28 9.95 4.16 -20.73
N GLY A 29 9.21 3.71 -21.74
CA GLY A 29 9.27 2.33 -22.23
C GLY A 29 8.05 1.95 -23.05
N ARG A 30 8.06 0.74 -23.64
CA ARG A 30 6.94 0.22 -24.46
C ARG A 30 5.65 0.12 -23.66
N ASN A 31 4.52 0.02 -24.34
CA ASN A 31 3.24 -0.25 -23.68
C ASN A 31 3.30 -1.59 -22.92
N SER A 32 2.58 -1.65 -21.81
CA SER A 32 2.42 -2.86 -20.99
C SER A 32 3.68 -3.42 -20.31
N VAL A 33 4.80 -2.70 -20.28
CA VAL A 33 6.05 -3.12 -19.58
C VAL A 33 6.04 -2.88 -18.06
N GLY A 34 4.94 -2.39 -17.49
CA GLY A 34 4.80 -2.19 -16.04
C GLY A 34 4.94 -0.76 -15.53
N LYS A 35 5.08 0.25 -16.42
CA LYS A 35 5.19 1.67 -16.02
C LYS A 35 4.02 2.13 -15.12
N SER A 36 2.79 1.88 -15.55
CA SER A 36 1.60 2.19 -14.73
C SER A 36 1.56 1.34 -13.46
N SER A 37 2.07 0.09 -13.50
CA SER A 37 2.13 -0.77 -12.32
C SER A 37 3.05 -0.20 -11.23
N ILE A 38 4.13 0.51 -11.59
CA ILE A 38 4.99 1.21 -10.62
C ILE A 38 4.19 2.28 -9.87
N LEU A 39 3.45 3.12 -10.61
CA LEU A 39 2.60 4.16 -10.01
C LEU A 39 1.45 3.57 -9.19
N GLU A 40 0.82 2.50 -9.70
CA GLU A 40 -0.26 1.78 -9.01
C GLU A 40 0.23 1.12 -7.72
N ALA A 41 1.48 0.66 -7.65
CA ALA A 41 2.06 0.12 -6.42
C ALA A 41 2.24 1.21 -5.35
N ILE A 42 2.77 2.39 -5.71
CA ILE A 42 2.87 3.54 -4.79
C ILE A 42 1.47 3.93 -4.28
N TYR A 43 0.50 3.97 -5.19
CA TYR A 43 -0.88 4.31 -4.85
C TYR A 43 -1.55 3.26 -3.95
N LEU A 44 -1.35 1.96 -4.20
CA LEU A 44 -1.83 0.89 -3.32
C LEU A 44 -1.14 0.94 -1.95
N ALA A 45 0.18 1.17 -1.92
CA ALA A 45 0.91 1.34 -0.68
C ALA A 45 0.35 2.50 0.16
N SER A 46 -0.01 3.60 -0.48
CA SER A 46 -0.62 4.76 0.17
C SER A 46 -1.98 4.48 0.80
N SER A 47 -2.68 3.41 0.39
CA SER A 47 -3.96 3.02 0.98
C SER A 47 -3.81 2.58 2.43
N TRP A 48 -2.62 2.17 2.86
CA TRP A 48 -2.37 1.87 4.27
C TRP A 48 -2.63 3.09 5.15
N ALA A 49 -2.16 4.29 4.77
CA ALA A 49 -2.33 5.50 5.57
C ALA A 49 -3.64 6.25 5.28
N GLU A 50 -4.10 6.22 4.03
CA GLU A 50 -5.38 6.81 3.59
C GLU A 50 -6.05 5.88 2.56
N PRO A 51 -7.02 5.05 2.99
CA PRO A 51 -7.68 4.06 2.14
C PRO A 51 -8.51 4.66 1.00
N MET A 52 -9.00 5.89 1.16
CA MET A 52 -9.87 6.54 0.18
C MET A 52 -9.07 7.42 -0.76
N ASP A 53 -9.44 7.44 -2.04
CA ASP A 53 -8.97 8.44 -2.98
C ASP A 53 -9.62 9.80 -2.63
N PRO A 54 -8.84 10.84 -2.26
CA PRO A 54 -9.41 12.14 -1.90
C PRO A 54 -10.12 12.82 -3.09
N MET A 55 -9.68 12.55 -4.33
CA MET A 55 -10.24 13.12 -5.54
C MET A 55 -11.46 12.34 -6.01
N ARG A 56 -11.45 11.01 -5.92
CA ARG A 56 -12.54 10.18 -6.46
C ARG A 56 -13.58 9.74 -5.43
N GLY A 57 -13.27 9.76 -4.14
CA GLY A 57 -14.17 9.28 -3.09
C GLY A 57 -14.42 7.77 -3.14
N VAL A 58 -13.53 7.00 -3.77
CA VAL A 58 -13.56 5.53 -3.85
C VAL A 58 -12.35 4.94 -3.13
N ALA A 59 -12.41 3.68 -2.71
CA ALA A 59 -11.23 3.04 -2.13
C ALA A 59 -10.11 2.92 -3.18
N LYS A 60 -8.87 3.20 -2.78
CA LYS A 60 -7.71 3.15 -3.68
C LYS A 60 -7.53 1.77 -4.30
N ALA A 61 -7.79 0.72 -3.51
CA ALA A 61 -7.74 -0.68 -3.95
C ALA A 61 -8.78 -1.00 -5.02
N ASP A 62 -10.06 -0.62 -4.81
CA ASP A 62 -11.13 -0.79 -5.80
C ASP A 62 -10.83 -0.02 -7.09
N TYR A 63 -10.25 1.17 -6.97
CA TYR A 63 -9.90 1.97 -8.13
C TYR A 63 -8.83 1.27 -9.00
N ILE A 64 -7.81 0.67 -8.39
CA ILE A 64 -6.78 -0.11 -9.12
C ILE A 64 -7.41 -1.25 -9.93
N ILE A 65 -8.46 -1.90 -9.42
CA ILE A 65 -9.19 -2.97 -10.12
C ILE A 65 -10.05 -2.39 -11.26
N SER A 66 -10.93 -1.43 -10.94
CA SER A 66 -11.89 -0.82 -11.85
C SER A 66 -11.27 0.01 -12.97
N ARG A 67 -10.06 0.54 -12.77
CA ARG A 67 -9.25 1.17 -13.83
C ARG A 67 -9.08 0.29 -15.07
N ARG A 68 -9.10 -1.03 -14.94
CA ARG A 68 -8.94 -1.97 -16.07
C ARG A 68 -10.24 -2.68 -16.46
N GLY A 69 -11.39 -2.09 -16.11
CA GLY A 69 -12.71 -2.61 -16.48
C GLY A 69 -13.10 -3.91 -15.78
N ARG A 70 -12.45 -4.22 -14.64
CA ARG A 70 -12.79 -5.34 -13.77
C ARG A 70 -13.55 -4.77 -12.58
N GLY A 71 -14.47 -5.51 -11.96
CA GLY A 71 -15.41 -4.99 -10.93
C GLY A 71 -14.74 -4.33 -9.72
N ASP A 72 -14.86 -4.95 -8.55
CA ASP A 72 -14.31 -4.44 -7.29
C ASP A 72 -13.23 -5.38 -6.72
N TRP A 73 -12.61 -4.94 -5.63
CA TRP A 73 -11.59 -5.71 -4.91
C TRP A 73 -12.07 -7.09 -4.48
N ASP A 74 -13.30 -7.19 -3.99
CA ASP A 74 -13.80 -8.43 -3.40
C ASP A 74 -13.91 -9.54 -4.45
N ILE A 75 -14.27 -9.17 -5.69
CA ILE A 75 -14.45 -10.11 -6.79
C ILE A 75 -13.14 -10.40 -7.56
N TYR A 76 -12.30 -9.38 -7.78
CA TYR A 76 -11.22 -9.46 -8.77
C TYR A 76 -9.82 -9.15 -8.24
N LYS A 77 -9.57 -9.15 -6.93
CA LYS A 77 -8.22 -8.79 -6.43
C LYS A 77 -7.10 -9.66 -6.98
N GLU A 78 -7.31 -10.94 -7.30
CA GLU A 78 -6.25 -11.85 -7.78
C GLU A 78 -5.57 -11.33 -9.06
N VAL A 79 -6.24 -10.43 -9.78
CA VAL A 79 -5.73 -9.80 -11.01
C VAL A 79 -4.56 -8.85 -10.76
N ILE A 80 -4.33 -8.41 -9.51
CA ILE A 80 -3.19 -7.58 -9.16
C ILE A 80 -1.98 -8.40 -8.69
N TRP A 81 -2.10 -9.71 -8.54
CA TRP A 81 -0.96 -10.60 -8.29
C TRP A 81 -0.23 -10.92 -9.59
N TYR A 82 1.10 -10.99 -9.54
CA TYR A 82 1.90 -11.36 -10.70
C TYR A 82 1.58 -12.79 -11.14
N ALA A 83 1.27 -12.94 -12.43
CA ALA A 83 0.79 -14.20 -13.00
C ALA A 83 -0.42 -14.83 -12.24
N LYS A 84 -1.15 -14.02 -11.44
CA LYS A 84 -2.17 -14.47 -10.50
C LYS A 84 -1.68 -15.49 -9.46
N ASP A 85 -0.39 -15.48 -9.13
CA ASP A 85 0.22 -16.34 -8.11
C ASP A 85 -0.10 -15.82 -6.70
N VAL A 86 -1.29 -16.17 -6.21
CA VAL A 86 -1.85 -15.72 -4.92
C VAL A 86 -1.24 -16.42 -3.69
N GLU A 87 -0.47 -17.49 -3.90
CA GLU A 87 0.30 -18.16 -2.84
C GLU A 87 1.42 -17.27 -2.32
N LYS A 88 1.89 -16.34 -3.15
CA LYS A 88 2.85 -15.31 -2.76
C LYS A 88 2.10 -14.02 -2.44
N ASN A 89 2.53 -13.36 -1.37
CA ASN A 89 2.01 -12.03 -1.04
C ASN A 89 2.57 -10.98 -2.00
N ILE A 90 1.84 -9.87 -2.15
CA ILE A 90 2.42 -8.66 -2.74
C ILE A 90 3.23 -7.97 -1.66
N GLU A 91 4.44 -7.54 -2.02
CA GLU A 91 5.34 -6.81 -1.13
C GLU A 91 5.70 -5.49 -1.77
N ILE A 92 5.56 -4.40 -1.01
CA ILE A 92 5.95 -3.06 -1.43
C ILE A 92 6.79 -2.46 -0.31
N GLU A 93 8.00 -2.05 -0.62
CA GLU A 93 8.87 -1.35 0.34
C GLU A 93 9.15 0.06 -0.15
N LEU A 94 8.92 1.03 0.73
CA LEU A 94 9.16 2.44 0.49
C LEU A 94 10.33 2.89 1.37
N LYS A 95 11.43 3.35 0.75
CA LYS A 95 12.54 3.99 1.46
C LYS A 95 12.48 5.49 1.23
N PHE A 96 12.56 6.26 2.32
CA PHE A 96 12.44 7.71 2.30
C PHE A 96 13.81 8.37 2.41
N VAL A 97 13.90 9.64 2.01
CA VAL A 97 15.14 10.45 2.16
C VAL A 97 15.56 10.55 3.64
N SER A 98 14.61 10.45 4.58
CA SER A 98 14.84 10.35 6.03
C SER A 98 15.54 9.05 6.46
N SER A 99 15.91 8.16 5.52
CA SER A 99 16.41 6.80 5.75
C SER A 99 15.40 5.85 6.40
N LYS A 100 14.18 6.31 6.67
CA LYS A 100 13.09 5.47 7.17
C LYS A 100 12.55 4.58 6.06
N LYS A 101 12.04 3.43 6.47
CA LYS A 101 11.58 2.34 5.61
C LYS A 101 10.20 1.88 6.07
N LEU A 102 9.24 1.81 5.15
CA LEU A 102 7.95 1.18 5.36
C LEU A 102 7.90 -0.10 4.51
N ARG A 103 7.67 -1.24 5.16
CA ARG A 103 7.46 -2.54 4.50
C ARG A 103 5.99 -2.85 4.53
N LEU A 104 5.37 -2.87 3.37
CA LEU A 104 3.93 -3.02 3.20
C LEU A 104 3.64 -4.35 2.51
N LYS A 105 2.60 -5.03 2.97
CA LYS A 105 2.23 -6.34 2.48
C LYS A 105 0.74 -6.41 2.20
N ILE A 106 0.39 -7.09 1.12
CA ILE A 106 -0.99 -7.40 0.78
C ILE A 106 -1.10 -8.92 0.72
N PHE A 107 -1.99 -9.43 1.55
CA PHE A 107 -2.26 -10.86 1.70
C PHE A 107 -3.50 -11.23 0.91
N TYR A 108 -3.43 -12.37 0.22
CA TYR A 108 -4.62 -12.90 -0.44
C TYR A 108 -5.60 -13.49 0.59
N GLU A 109 -5.12 -14.13 1.65
CA GLU A 109 -6.00 -14.86 2.59
C GLU A 109 -6.79 -13.97 3.57
N ILE A 110 -6.39 -12.72 3.82
CA ILE A 110 -6.96 -11.85 4.89
C ILE A 110 -8.36 -11.26 4.54
N LEU A 111 -9.04 -11.84 3.56
CA LEU A 111 -10.27 -11.28 2.99
C LEU A 111 -11.54 -11.44 3.83
N SER A 112 -11.46 -11.99 5.03
CA SER A 112 -12.63 -12.19 5.87
C SER A 112 -12.99 -10.99 6.76
N ILE A 113 -12.22 -9.90 6.75
CA ILE A 113 -12.74 -8.63 7.28
C ILE A 113 -13.40 -7.88 6.11
N SER A 114 -14.65 -8.22 5.82
CA SER A 114 -15.54 -7.59 4.82
C SER A 114 -15.80 -6.08 5.02
N MET A 115 -15.00 -5.41 5.85
CA MET A 115 -15.10 -3.99 6.19
C MET A 115 -13.79 -3.20 6.01
N LEU A 116 -12.69 -3.84 5.59
CA LEU A 116 -11.44 -3.12 5.30
C LEU A 116 -11.48 -2.55 3.88
N LYS A 117 -11.36 -1.23 3.77
CA LYS A 117 -11.21 -0.54 2.49
C LYS A 117 -9.79 -0.63 1.97
N SER A 118 -8.81 -0.74 2.88
CA SER A 118 -7.41 -0.94 2.53
C SER A 118 -6.98 -2.39 2.77
N PRO A 119 -6.44 -3.08 1.74
CA PRO A 119 -5.87 -4.41 1.88
C PRO A 119 -4.39 -4.37 2.30
N THR A 120 -3.84 -3.18 2.50
CA THR A 120 -2.41 -2.95 2.72
C THR A 120 -2.10 -2.93 4.21
N TRP A 121 -1.14 -3.75 4.63
CA TRP A 121 -0.70 -3.87 6.01
C TRP A 121 0.75 -3.44 6.16
N LEU A 122 1.07 -2.74 7.24
CA LEU A 122 2.46 -2.40 7.59
C LEU A 122 3.07 -3.54 8.40
N GLU A 123 4.27 -3.97 8.00
CA GLU A 123 5.09 -4.88 8.79
C GLU A 123 5.55 -4.20 10.09
N VAL A 124 5.28 -4.84 11.21
CA VAL A 124 5.68 -4.42 12.55
C VAL A 124 6.60 -5.48 13.13
N SER A 125 7.87 -5.10 13.31
CA SER A 125 8.93 -5.94 13.86
C SER A 125 9.67 -5.22 14.99
N GLU A 126 10.75 -5.83 15.48
CA GLU A 126 11.59 -5.33 16.57
C GLU A 126 12.07 -3.88 16.39
N ASP A 127 12.21 -3.41 15.14
CA ASP A 127 12.63 -2.04 14.86
C ASP A 127 11.55 -1.00 15.21
N ILE A 128 10.27 -1.37 15.18
CA ILE A 128 9.15 -0.50 15.59
C ILE A 128 8.78 -0.78 17.04
N ILE A 129 8.71 -2.06 17.42
CA ILE A 129 8.30 -2.52 18.75
C ILE A 129 9.43 -3.40 19.30
N PRO A 130 10.42 -2.85 20.02
CA PRO A 130 11.56 -3.63 20.54
C PRO A 130 11.15 -4.84 21.39
N GLU A 131 9.95 -4.82 21.96
CA GLU A 131 9.40 -5.87 22.79
C GLU A 131 8.83 -7.06 21.98
N THR A 132 8.70 -6.96 20.65
CA THR A 132 8.22 -8.06 19.80
C THR A 132 9.37 -8.91 19.29
N SER A 133 9.29 -10.23 19.47
CA SER A 133 10.22 -11.20 18.88
C SER A 133 9.74 -11.76 17.53
N ARG A 134 8.56 -11.35 17.08
CA ARG A 134 7.91 -11.85 15.85
C ARG A 134 7.43 -10.70 14.98
N THR A 135 7.26 -11.00 13.69
CA THR A 135 6.75 -10.04 12.71
C THR A 135 5.23 -10.06 12.70
N LEU A 136 4.62 -8.93 13.01
CA LEU A 136 3.18 -8.69 12.94
C LEU A 136 2.85 -7.75 11.79
N TYR A 137 1.57 -7.62 11.49
CA TYR A 137 1.09 -6.72 10.45
C TYR A 137 0.00 -5.82 10.98
N TYR A 138 0.16 -4.51 10.79
CA TYR A 138 -0.72 -3.49 11.32
C TYR A 138 -1.59 -2.86 10.23
N SER A 139 -2.90 -2.89 10.43
CA SER A 139 -3.88 -2.14 9.64
C SER A 139 -4.20 -0.82 10.34
N PHE A 140 -3.85 0.27 9.67
CA PHE A 140 -4.10 1.61 10.17
C PHE A 140 -5.59 1.93 10.22
N GLU A 141 -6.37 1.51 9.22
CA GLU A 141 -7.80 1.83 9.09
C GLU A 141 -8.61 1.37 10.30
N LYS A 142 -8.42 0.12 10.73
CA LYS A 142 -9.18 -0.49 11.84
C LYS A 142 -8.44 -0.46 13.17
N ASN A 143 -7.19 0.00 13.18
CA ASN A 143 -6.32 -0.08 14.35
C ASN A 143 -6.23 -1.51 14.89
N ILE A 144 -5.84 -2.46 14.04
CA ILE A 144 -5.72 -3.88 14.40
C ILE A 144 -4.36 -4.43 13.99
N LEU A 145 -3.93 -5.46 14.71
CA LEU A 145 -2.73 -6.24 14.41
C LEU A 145 -3.16 -7.62 13.95
N TRP A 146 -2.41 -8.18 13.01
CA TRP A 146 -2.59 -9.54 12.53
C TRP A 146 -1.26 -10.29 12.63
N ASP A 147 -1.33 -11.51 13.12
CA ASP A 147 -0.21 -12.41 13.19
C ASP A 147 -0.27 -13.42 12.03
N PRO A 148 0.76 -13.45 11.16
CA PRO A 148 0.80 -14.37 10.03
C PRO A 148 1.01 -15.85 10.42
N GLU A 149 1.65 -16.11 11.56
CA GLU A 149 1.99 -17.45 12.03
C GLU A 149 0.78 -18.11 12.67
N THR A 150 0.06 -17.38 13.54
CA THR A 150 -1.14 -17.90 14.21
C THR A 150 -2.43 -17.67 13.42
N LYS A 151 -2.40 -16.80 12.40
CA LYS A 151 -3.55 -16.33 11.61
C LYS A 151 -4.65 -15.69 12.46
N ASP A 152 -4.28 -15.00 13.54
CA ASP A 152 -5.22 -14.33 14.45
C ASP A 152 -4.93 -12.82 14.62
N TYR A 153 -5.88 -12.11 15.26
CA TYR A 153 -5.77 -10.69 15.59
C TYR A 153 -5.46 -10.39 17.07
N ASN A 154 -5.51 -11.40 17.93
CA ASN A 154 -5.11 -11.35 19.33
C ASN A 154 -3.59 -11.57 19.48
N THR A 155 -2.83 -10.56 19.09
CA THR A 155 -1.37 -10.65 19.02
C THR A 155 -0.66 -10.51 20.39
N GLY A 156 -1.41 -10.25 21.47
CA GLY A 156 -0.86 -9.94 22.79
C GLY A 156 -0.26 -8.53 22.93
N LEU A 157 -0.21 -7.77 21.84
CA LEU A 157 0.18 -6.35 21.82
C LEU A 157 -1.06 -5.48 21.63
N SER A 158 -1.10 -4.35 22.34
CA SER A 158 -2.14 -3.33 22.15
C SER A 158 -1.93 -2.61 20.81
N PRO A 159 -2.90 -2.61 19.90
CA PRO A 159 -2.82 -1.86 18.65
C PRO A 159 -2.67 -0.35 18.86
N GLU A 160 -3.18 0.20 19.97
CA GLU A 160 -3.03 1.60 20.36
C GLU A 160 -1.56 1.96 20.61
N VAL A 161 -0.85 1.14 21.39
CA VAL A 161 0.59 1.33 21.65
C VAL A 161 1.39 1.23 20.36
N VAL A 162 1.04 0.29 19.48
CA VAL A 162 1.70 0.15 18.18
C VAL A 162 1.45 1.37 17.31
N ARG A 163 0.21 1.87 17.27
CA ARG A 163 -0.16 3.09 16.54
C ARG A 163 0.64 4.29 17.03
N GLU A 164 0.77 4.48 18.34
CA GLU A 164 1.54 5.57 18.93
C GLU A 164 3.01 5.51 18.47
N LYS A 165 3.68 4.36 18.62
CA LYS A 165 5.06 4.17 18.18
C LYS A 165 5.23 4.37 16.66
N ILE A 166 4.26 3.93 15.86
CA ILE A 166 4.24 4.19 14.41
C ILE A 166 4.16 5.70 14.13
N PHE A 167 3.28 6.45 14.80
CA PHE A 167 3.16 7.89 14.61
C PHE A 167 4.38 8.67 15.09
N GLU A 168 4.98 8.28 16.21
CA GLU A 168 6.23 8.88 16.71
C GLU A 168 7.35 8.71 15.70
N ARG A 169 7.45 7.52 15.09
CA ARG A 169 8.54 7.20 14.15
C ARG A 169 8.29 7.70 12.74
N PHE A 170 7.07 7.62 12.22
CA PHE A 170 6.77 7.78 10.78
C PHE A 170 5.79 8.91 10.46
N ARG A 171 5.62 9.91 11.34
CA ARG A 171 4.67 11.02 11.14
C ARG A 171 4.73 11.64 9.73
N GLU A 172 5.92 12.02 9.28
CA GLU A 172 6.12 12.67 7.98
C GLU A 172 5.84 11.72 6.81
N GLU A 173 6.20 10.45 6.95
CA GLU A 173 5.98 9.42 5.93
C GLU A 173 4.49 9.08 5.81
N ILE A 174 3.77 8.99 6.93
CA ILE A 174 2.31 8.82 6.97
C ILE A 174 1.64 10.02 6.28
N GLU A 175 2.06 11.23 6.59
CA GLU A 175 1.51 12.44 5.96
C GLU A 175 1.82 12.48 4.46
N PHE A 176 3.01 12.07 4.04
CA PHE A 176 3.34 11.90 2.63
C PHE A 176 2.38 10.92 1.95
N LEU A 177 2.12 9.75 2.55
CA LEU A 177 1.23 8.74 1.98
C LEU A 177 -0.23 9.20 1.91
N ARG A 178 -0.72 9.93 2.92
CA ARG A 178 -2.08 10.50 2.94
C ARG A 178 -2.34 11.43 1.77
N ASN A 179 -1.34 12.18 1.37
CA ASN A 179 -1.42 13.17 0.29
C ASN A 179 -1.14 12.60 -1.11
N ILE A 180 -0.98 11.27 -1.26
CA ILE A 180 -0.80 10.65 -2.58
C ILE A 180 -2.11 10.64 -3.35
N VAL A 181 -2.06 11.24 -4.54
CA VAL A 181 -3.14 11.25 -5.53
C VAL A 181 -2.68 10.54 -6.80
N PHE A 182 -3.55 9.70 -7.38
CA PHE A 182 -3.31 9.07 -8.67
C PHE A 182 -4.05 9.83 -9.77
N LEU A 183 -3.32 10.47 -10.69
CA LEU A 183 -3.91 11.20 -11.81
C LEU A 183 -3.92 10.36 -13.08
N ASP A 184 -5.04 10.40 -13.80
CA ASP A 184 -5.23 9.74 -15.10
C ASP A 184 -6.31 10.46 -15.91
N ASP A 185 -6.69 9.87 -17.04
CA ASP A 185 -7.73 10.35 -17.95
C ASP A 185 -9.15 10.33 -17.37
N LYS A 186 -9.36 9.81 -16.16
CA LYS A 186 -10.66 9.79 -15.46
C LYS A 186 -10.83 10.90 -14.44
N ILE A 187 -9.85 11.80 -14.29
CA ILE A 187 -9.98 13.04 -13.51
C ILE A 187 -9.86 14.21 -14.49
N SER A 188 -10.87 15.06 -14.54
CA SER A 188 -10.81 16.31 -15.29
C SER A 188 -10.10 17.41 -14.50
N VAL A 189 -9.70 18.48 -15.19
CA VAL A 189 -9.15 19.68 -14.53
C VAL A 189 -10.19 20.32 -13.61
N GLU A 190 -11.46 20.35 -14.03
CA GLU A 190 -12.57 20.87 -13.22
C GLU A 190 -12.77 20.07 -11.92
N ASP A 191 -12.62 18.75 -11.95
CA ASP A 191 -12.70 17.90 -10.75
C ASP A 191 -11.60 18.27 -9.73
N PHE A 192 -10.43 18.67 -10.24
CA PHE A 192 -9.31 19.08 -9.42
C PHE A 192 -9.54 20.49 -8.83
N GLU A 193 -9.96 21.45 -9.66
CA GLU A 193 -10.23 22.84 -9.24
C GLU A 193 -11.37 22.93 -8.20
N ASN A 194 -12.35 22.04 -8.25
CA ASN A 194 -13.47 22.05 -7.29
C ASN A 194 -13.11 21.45 -5.91
N LYS A 195 -11.95 20.79 -5.77
CA LYS A 195 -11.54 20.08 -4.55
C LYS A 195 -10.30 20.65 -3.85
N VAL A 196 -9.61 21.61 -4.47
CA VAL A 196 -8.49 22.37 -3.92
C VAL A 196 -8.97 23.71 -3.41
#